data_AF-A0A3A5ZEJ0-F1
#
_entry.id   AF-A0A3A5ZEJ0-F1
#
_cell.length_a   1.000
_cell.length_b   1.000
_cell.length_c   1.000
_cell.angle_alpha   90.00
_cell.angle_beta   90.00
_cell.angle_gamma   90.00
#
_symmetry.space_group_name_H-M   'P 1'
#
loop_
_entity.id
_entity.type
_entity.pdbx_description
1 polymer ?
#
loop_
_entity_poly.entity_id
_entity_poly.type
_entity_poly.pdbx_seq_one_letter_code
_entity_poly.pdbx_strand_id
1 'polypeptide(L)'
;MALLLLFKVISFTSFLNLDLWAWFFGQITIFQYYTPNLLRNFGVGTPNGSLWTIPVELEFYILLPVFFLFLKHISIKVKFIALFLFSAMFNFLWTSACESGESILDKLIEVSIFPYLYAFLFGGLMFLNWSKIKWFIEGKICYWFLIYGLYCYFADALPGYHLDDWTTLLANLLLGILTISAAFSKISLGKVLHGNDM
;
A
#
# COMPACT_ATOMS: atom_id res chain seq x y z
N MET A 1 -20.20 11.73 7.84
CA MET A 1 -21.50 11.73 8.55
C MET A 1 -22.69 11.97 7.64
N ALA A 2 -22.78 13.08 6.91
CA ALA A 2 -23.95 13.38 6.07
C ALA A 2 -24.30 12.26 5.08
N LEU A 3 -23.30 11.71 4.37
CA LEU A 3 -23.50 10.57 3.45
C LEU A 3 -24.00 9.32 4.18
N LEU A 4 -23.47 9.02 5.37
CA LEU A 4 -23.90 7.85 6.17
C LEU A 4 -25.37 7.97 6.62
N LEU A 5 -25.82 9.19 6.94
CA LEU A 5 -27.24 9.47 7.23
C LEU A 5 -28.09 9.35 5.96
N LEU A 6 -27.62 9.91 4.84
CA LEU A 6 -28.32 9.85 3.54
C LEU A 6 -28.55 8.41 3.08
N PHE A 7 -27.52 7.56 3.22
CA PHE A 7 -27.59 6.13 2.89
C PHE A 7 -28.21 5.26 3.99
N LYS A 8 -28.71 5.88 5.07
CA LYS A 8 -29.35 5.18 6.21
C LYS A 8 -28.48 4.12 6.88
N VAL A 9 -27.16 4.26 6.77
CA VAL A 9 -26.18 3.44 7.50
C VAL A 9 -26.23 3.78 8.99
N ILE A 10 -26.40 5.06 9.29
CA ILE A 10 -26.60 5.57 10.64
C ILE A 10 -27.92 6.35 10.69
N SER A 11 -28.49 6.46 11.88
CA SER A 11 -29.69 7.25 12.14
C SER A 11 -29.42 8.29 13.23
N PHE A 12 -30.38 9.16 13.53
CA PHE A 12 -30.20 10.16 14.59
C PHE A 12 -29.94 9.55 15.97
N THR A 13 -30.44 8.34 16.24
CA THR A 13 -30.14 7.63 17.50
C THR A 13 -28.71 7.11 17.55
N SER A 14 -28.07 6.89 16.39
CA SER A 14 -26.67 6.45 16.31
C SER A 14 -25.67 7.46 16.89
N PHE A 15 -26.04 8.76 16.98
CA PHE A 15 -25.20 9.78 17.63
C PHE A 15 -25.06 9.58 19.15
N LEU A 16 -25.87 8.73 19.76
CA LEU A 16 -25.72 8.35 21.17
C LEU A 16 -24.71 7.21 21.36
N ASN A 17 -24.24 6.57 20.27
CA ASN A 17 -23.28 5.48 20.33
C ASN A 17 -21.84 6.03 20.42
N LEU A 18 -21.13 5.67 21.49
CA LEU A 18 -19.73 6.07 21.71
C LEU A 18 -18.78 5.55 20.63
N ASP A 19 -19.05 4.37 20.05
CA ASP A 19 -18.22 3.78 19.00
C ASP A 19 -18.22 4.63 17.72
N LEU A 20 -19.33 5.31 17.42
CA LEU A 20 -19.42 6.23 16.28
C LEU A 20 -18.52 7.45 16.48
N TRP A 21 -18.45 7.95 17.72
CA TRP A 21 -17.57 9.06 18.08
C TRP A 21 -16.11 8.64 18.16
N ALA A 22 -15.82 7.45 18.72
CA ALA A 22 -14.49 6.87 18.71
C ALA A 22 -13.97 6.72 17.27
N TRP A 23 -14.82 6.25 16.35
CA TRP A 23 -14.51 6.24 14.92
C TRP A 23 -14.24 7.64 14.39
N PHE A 24 -15.14 8.60 14.60
CA PHE A 24 -14.98 9.98 14.12
C PHE A 24 -13.68 10.63 14.58
N PHE A 25 -13.33 10.48 15.86
CA PHE A 25 -12.06 10.97 16.40
C PHE A 25 -10.86 10.16 15.88
N GLY A 26 -11.01 8.85 15.69
CA GLY A 26 -9.99 8.02 15.04
C GLY A 26 -9.62 8.53 13.65
N GLN A 27 -10.61 8.95 12.86
CA GLN A 27 -10.40 9.48 11.50
C GLN A 27 -9.53 10.75 11.45
N ILE A 28 -9.44 11.53 12.54
CA ILE A 28 -8.64 12.76 12.61
C ILE A 28 -7.30 12.57 13.34
N THR A 29 -6.91 11.33 13.66
CA THR A 29 -5.68 11.01 14.40
C THR A 29 -4.80 10.04 13.60
N ILE A 30 -4.17 9.05 14.25
CA ILE A 30 -3.43 7.94 13.60
C ILE A 30 -4.19 6.61 13.69
N PHE A 31 -5.41 6.64 14.25
CA PHE A 31 -6.26 5.47 14.47
C PHE A 31 -7.31 5.28 13.36
N GLN A 32 -7.01 5.71 12.13
CA GLN A 32 -7.96 5.65 11.01
C GLN A 32 -8.41 4.23 10.65
N TYR A 33 -7.64 3.21 11.04
CA TYR A 33 -7.94 1.79 10.80
C TYR A 33 -9.13 1.26 11.64
N TYR A 34 -9.44 1.90 12.77
CA TYR A 34 -10.56 1.46 13.60
C TYR A 34 -11.88 1.71 12.85
N THR A 35 -12.74 0.69 12.76
CA THR A 35 -14.10 0.81 12.21
C THR A 35 -15.09 -0.02 13.04
N PRO A 36 -16.12 0.59 13.62
CA PRO A 36 -17.10 -0.09 14.46
C PRO A 36 -18.13 -0.87 13.64
N ASN A 37 -18.75 -1.88 14.25
CA ASN A 37 -19.70 -2.78 13.59
C ASN A 37 -20.89 -2.05 12.92
N LEU A 38 -21.35 -0.94 13.51
CA LEU A 38 -22.37 -0.05 12.93
C LEU A 38 -22.05 0.40 11.49
N LEU A 39 -20.76 0.56 11.18
CA LEU A 39 -20.28 1.09 9.90
C LEU A 39 -19.76 0.01 8.94
N ARG A 40 -19.67 -1.25 9.39
CA ARG A 40 -19.15 -2.37 8.58
C ARG A 40 -20.02 -2.74 7.39
N ASN A 41 -21.27 -2.33 7.37
CA ASN A 41 -22.17 -2.60 6.24
C ASN A 41 -22.05 -1.55 5.11
N PHE A 42 -21.16 -0.56 5.24
CA PHE A 42 -21.00 0.50 4.26
C PHE A 42 -19.70 0.37 3.47
N GLY A 43 -19.81 0.53 2.15
CA GLY A 43 -18.67 0.45 1.24
C GLY A 43 -17.99 -0.92 1.27
N VAL A 44 -16.67 -0.92 1.47
CA VAL A 44 -15.82 -2.13 1.56
C VAL A 44 -15.68 -2.64 3.00
N GLY A 45 -16.63 -2.34 3.88
CA GLY A 45 -16.51 -2.63 5.30
C GLY A 45 -15.96 -1.49 6.15
N THR A 46 -15.80 -0.30 5.55
CA THR A 46 -15.45 0.94 6.24
C THR A 46 -15.74 2.15 5.33
N PRO A 47 -16.17 3.31 5.85
CA PRO A 47 -16.47 4.47 5.03
C PRO A 47 -15.27 5.06 4.26
N ASN A 48 -14.05 4.90 4.78
CA ASN A 48 -12.83 5.46 4.17
C ASN A 48 -11.72 4.40 4.12
N GLY A 49 -11.87 3.41 3.26
CA GLY A 49 -11.01 2.23 3.23
C GLY A 49 -9.54 2.45 2.85
N SER A 50 -9.15 3.65 2.41
CA SER A 50 -7.75 3.98 2.14
C SER A 50 -7.05 4.71 3.29
N LEU A 51 -7.78 5.29 4.26
CA LEU A 51 -7.17 6.17 5.27
C LEU A 51 -6.22 5.45 6.24
N TRP A 52 -6.32 4.13 6.36
CA TRP A 52 -5.40 3.34 7.18
C TRP A 52 -3.97 3.36 6.64
N THR A 53 -3.73 3.79 5.38
CA THR A 53 -2.37 3.94 4.85
C THR A 53 -1.64 5.17 5.41
N ILE A 54 -2.36 6.19 5.90
CA ILE A 54 -1.75 7.39 6.47
C ILE A 54 -0.79 7.07 7.64
N PRO A 55 -1.17 6.31 8.68
CA PRO A 55 -0.23 5.94 9.73
C PRO A 55 0.96 5.14 9.19
N VAL A 56 0.75 4.23 8.24
CA VAL A 56 1.84 3.49 7.56
C VAL A 56 2.80 4.44 6.86
N GLU A 57 2.28 5.45 6.14
CA GLU A 57 3.08 6.48 5.45
C GLU A 57 3.87 7.33 6.45
N LEU A 58 3.28 7.71 7.59
CA LEU A 58 4.00 8.41 8.66
C LEU A 58 5.15 7.55 9.22
N GLU A 59 4.96 6.24 9.34
CA GLU A 59 6.04 5.33 9.73
C GLU A 59 7.20 5.33 8.72
N PHE A 60 6.94 5.44 7.41
CA PHE A 60 8.01 5.58 6.41
C PHE A 60 8.89 6.81 6.68
N TYR A 61 8.30 7.96 7.03
CA TYR A 61 9.07 9.18 7.30
C TYR A 61 9.96 9.08 8.54
N ILE A 62 9.59 8.25 9.51
CA ILE A 62 10.33 8.09 10.78
C ILE A 62 11.34 6.94 10.68
N LEU A 63 10.91 5.77 10.20
CA LEU A 63 11.69 4.54 10.23
C LEU A 63 12.68 4.43 9.07
N LEU A 64 12.38 5.00 7.91
CA LEU A 64 13.31 4.96 6.78
C LEU A 64 14.63 5.67 7.12
N PRO A 65 14.65 6.92 7.64
CA PRO A 65 15.90 7.54 8.10
C PRO A 65 16.65 6.68 9.11
N VAL A 66 15.95 6.10 10.08
CA VAL A 66 16.53 5.19 11.08
C VAL A 66 17.26 4.03 10.40
N PHE A 67 16.61 3.28 9.51
CA PHE A 67 17.23 2.14 8.81
C PHE A 67 18.50 2.53 8.05
N PHE A 68 18.50 3.70 7.40
CA PHE A 68 19.64 4.14 6.60
C PHE A 68 20.78 4.76 7.41
N LEU A 69 20.48 5.38 8.56
CA LEU A 69 21.46 5.99 9.46
C LEU A 69 22.33 4.98 10.22
N PHE A 70 21.77 3.81 10.58
CA PHE A 70 22.49 2.83 11.43
C PHE A 70 23.44 1.89 10.66
N LEU A 71 23.41 1.88 9.32
CA LEU A 71 24.21 0.97 8.50
C LEU A 71 25.24 1.70 7.62
N LYS A 72 25.96 2.69 8.15
CA LYS A 72 26.79 3.63 7.34
C LYS A 72 27.83 2.97 6.43
N HIS A 73 28.33 1.78 6.77
CA HIS A 73 29.38 1.07 6.03
C HIS A 73 28.86 0.11 4.95
N ILE A 74 27.55 -0.08 4.84
CA ILE A 74 26.94 -0.96 3.84
C ILE A 74 26.52 -0.11 2.64
N SER A 75 26.77 -0.61 1.42
CA SER A 75 26.34 0.10 0.21
C SER A 75 24.82 0.24 0.17
N ILE A 76 24.34 1.36 -0.38
CA ILE A 76 22.90 1.66 -0.44
C ILE A 76 22.10 0.54 -1.13
N LYS A 77 22.63 -0.02 -2.23
CA LYS A 77 21.96 -1.11 -2.97
C LYS A 77 21.80 -2.36 -2.12
N VAL A 78 22.82 -2.74 -1.35
CA VAL A 78 22.76 -3.91 -0.47
C VAL A 78 21.73 -3.70 0.63
N LYS A 79 21.63 -2.49 1.22
CA LYS A 79 20.57 -2.19 2.20
C LYS A 79 19.18 -2.34 1.60
N PHE A 80 18.95 -1.78 0.41
CA PHE A 80 17.66 -1.87 -0.27
C PHE A 80 17.29 -3.32 -0.57
N ILE A 81 18.21 -4.12 -1.09
CA ILE A 81 17.96 -5.55 -1.37
C ILE A 81 17.69 -6.32 -0.08
N ALA A 82 18.49 -6.12 0.96
CA ALA A 82 18.32 -6.83 2.23
C ALA A 82 16.97 -6.50 2.89
N LEU A 83 16.61 -5.21 2.96
CA LEU A 83 15.33 -4.77 3.53
C LEU A 83 14.14 -5.20 2.65
N PHE A 84 14.30 -5.23 1.33
CA PHE A 84 13.28 -5.73 0.40
C PHE A 84 12.99 -7.20 0.70
N LEU A 85 14.03 -8.04 0.75
CA LEU A 85 13.90 -9.46 1.04
C LEU A 85 13.32 -9.70 2.44
N PHE A 86 13.78 -8.93 3.44
CA PHE A 86 13.24 -8.98 4.79
C PHE A 86 11.74 -8.67 4.81
N SER A 87 11.32 -7.55 4.21
CA SER A 87 9.91 -7.13 4.21
C SER A 87 9.00 -8.09 3.45
N ALA A 88 9.43 -8.56 2.27
CA ALA A 88 8.67 -9.54 1.50
C ALA A 88 8.54 -10.87 2.26
N MET A 89 9.63 -11.35 2.86
CA MET A 89 9.61 -12.56 3.67
C MET A 89 8.76 -12.39 4.94
N PHE A 90 8.86 -11.24 5.61
CA PHE A 90 8.04 -10.92 6.77
C PHE A 90 6.55 -10.95 6.43
N ASN A 91 6.14 -10.31 5.33
CA ASN A 91 4.76 -10.32 4.87
C ASN A 91 4.29 -11.75 4.58
N PHE A 92 5.08 -12.54 3.84
CA PHE A 92 4.75 -13.93 3.51
C PHE A 92 4.57 -14.80 4.77
N LEU A 93 5.51 -14.72 5.71
CA LEU A 93 5.46 -15.49 6.96
C LEU A 93 4.31 -15.06 7.85
N TRP A 94 4.05 -13.75 7.97
CA TRP A 94 2.92 -13.24 8.74
C TRP A 94 1.59 -13.66 8.14
N THR A 95 1.42 -13.51 6.82
CA THR A 95 0.20 -13.92 6.11
C THR A 95 -0.06 -15.42 6.30
N SER A 96 0.98 -16.24 6.18
CA SER A 96 0.87 -17.70 6.36
C SER A 96 0.54 -18.12 7.79
N ALA A 97 0.95 -17.33 8.79
CA ALA A 97 0.75 -17.62 10.21
C ALA A 97 -0.56 -17.02 10.77
N CYS A 98 -1.15 -16.06 10.07
CA CYS A 98 -2.34 -15.35 10.52
C CYS A 98 -3.60 -16.19 10.25
N GLU A 99 -4.08 -16.88 11.28
CA GLU A 99 -5.42 -17.48 11.26
C GLU A 99 -6.46 -16.38 11.58
N SER A 100 -7.06 -15.78 10.54
CA SER A 100 -8.27 -14.94 10.59
C SER A 100 -8.22 -13.50 11.16
N GLY A 101 -7.05 -12.90 11.42
CA GLY A 101 -6.96 -11.44 11.68
C GLY A 101 -7.69 -10.93 12.93
N GLU A 102 -8.02 -11.83 13.87
CA GLU A 102 -8.77 -11.48 15.07
C GLU A 102 -7.89 -10.86 16.16
N SER A 103 -6.59 -11.16 16.17
CA SER A 103 -5.70 -10.69 17.22
C SER A 103 -5.38 -9.19 17.08
N ILE A 104 -5.19 -8.52 18.23
CA ILE A 104 -4.76 -7.11 18.25
C ILE A 104 -3.38 -6.98 17.58
N LEU A 105 -2.52 -7.98 17.72
CA LEU A 105 -1.20 -7.97 17.11
C LEU A 105 -1.28 -7.97 15.58
N ASP A 106 -2.17 -8.78 14.99
CA ASP A 106 -2.36 -8.82 13.54
C ASP A 106 -2.84 -7.48 12.99
N LYS A 107 -3.78 -6.83 13.69
CA LYS A 107 -4.25 -5.49 13.32
C LYS A 107 -3.13 -4.45 13.41
N LEU A 108 -2.24 -4.56 14.40
CA LEU A 108 -1.09 -3.66 14.53
C LEU A 108 -0.04 -3.92 13.45
N ILE A 109 0.19 -5.18 13.05
CA ILE A 109 1.09 -5.52 11.95
C ILE A 109 0.52 -5.02 10.63
N GLU A 110 -0.78 -5.20 10.39
CA GLU A 110 -1.48 -4.74 9.20
C GLU A 110 -1.32 -3.23 8.98
N VAL A 111 -1.31 -2.43 10.06
CA VAL A 111 -1.12 -0.98 9.99
C VAL A 111 0.33 -0.53 10.21
N SER A 112 1.29 -1.46 10.18
CA SER A 112 2.72 -1.16 10.27
C SER A 112 3.39 -1.08 8.90
N ILE A 113 4.57 -0.49 8.83
CA ILE A 113 5.38 -0.39 7.61
C ILE A 113 5.86 -1.74 7.06
N PHE A 114 6.06 -2.75 7.93
CA PHE A 114 6.85 -3.94 7.60
C PHE A 114 6.27 -4.78 6.45
N PRO A 115 4.95 -4.99 6.36
CA PRO A 115 4.36 -5.74 5.24
C PRO A 115 4.50 -5.02 3.89
N TYR A 116 4.66 -3.70 3.87
CA TYR A 116 4.59 -2.88 2.63
C TYR A 116 5.94 -2.33 2.18
N LEU A 117 6.94 -2.33 3.05
CA LEU A 117 8.27 -1.76 2.81
C LEU A 117 8.93 -2.29 1.53
N TYR A 118 8.70 -3.55 1.16
CA TYR A 118 9.24 -4.14 -0.07
C TYR A 118 8.80 -3.38 -1.32
N ALA A 119 7.56 -2.88 -1.39
CA ALA A 119 7.04 -2.19 -2.58
C ALA A 119 7.75 -0.85 -2.77
N PHE A 120 7.94 -0.09 -1.69
CA PHE A 120 8.72 1.15 -1.70
C PHE A 120 10.18 0.90 -2.11
N LEU A 121 10.82 -0.12 -1.52
CA LEU A 121 12.20 -0.45 -1.82
C LEU A 121 12.40 -0.95 -3.25
N PHE A 122 11.42 -1.64 -3.82
CA PHE A 122 11.44 -2.03 -5.23
C PHE A 122 11.49 -0.81 -6.14
N GLY A 123 10.60 0.17 -5.93
CA GLY A 123 10.64 1.44 -6.66
C GLY A 123 11.96 2.18 -6.50
N GLY A 124 12.52 2.23 -5.28
CA GLY A 124 13.82 2.83 -5.04
C GLY A 124 14.99 2.06 -5.69
N LEU A 125 14.94 0.72 -5.75
CA LEU A 125 15.90 -0.08 -6.50
C LEU A 125 15.84 0.19 -8.00
N MET A 126 14.63 0.37 -8.55
CA MET A 126 14.45 0.79 -9.94
C MET A 126 15.08 2.16 -10.17
N PHE A 127 14.84 3.12 -9.28
CA PHE A 127 15.44 4.45 -9.34
C PHE A 127 16.98 4.42 -9.30
N LEU A 128 17.56 3.68 -8.36
CA LEU A 128 19.03 3.51 -8.24
C LEU A 128 19.68 2.86 -9.46
N ASN A 129 18.90 2.20 -10.31
CA ASN A 129 19.37 1.57 -11.55
C ASN A 129 18.71 2.19 -12.80
N TRP A 130 18.07 3.37 -12.68
CA TRP A 130 17.23 3.95 -13.73
C TRP A 130 17.94 4.09 -15.07
N SER A 131 19.20 4.55 -15.06
CA SER A 131 20.02 4.70 -16.27
C SER A 131 20.14 3.41 -17.09
N LYS A 132 20.06 2.25 -16.44
CA LYS A 132 20.16 0.93 -17.07
C LYS A 132 18.82 0.35 -17.50
N ILE A 133 17.72 0.71 -16.84
CA ILE A 133 16.40 0.08 -17.04
C ILE A 133 15.41 0.98 -17.77
N LYS A 134 15.64 2.28 -17.85
CA LYS A 134 14.68 3.24 -18.41
C LYS A 134 14.25 2.92 -19.84
N TRP A 135 15.16 2.41 -20.68
CA TRP A 135 14.87 2.04 -22.06
C TRP A 135 13.82 0.92 -22.18
N PHE A 136 13.66 0.11 -21.13
CA PHE A 136 12.71 -0.99 -21.06
C PHE A 136 11.35 -0.55 -20.47
N ILE A 137 11.28 0.63 -19.86
CA ILE A 137 10.11 1.10 -19.09
C ILE A 137 9.44 2.31 -19.74
N GLU A 138 10.23 3.32 -20.17
CA GLU A 138 9.73 4.59 -20.70
C GLU A 138 8.96 4.38 -22.02
N GLY A 139 7.74 4.92 -22.11
CA GLY A 139 6.91 4.81 -23.31
C GLY A 139 6.36 3.40 -23.59
N LYS A 140 6.47 2.47 -22.63
CA LYS A 140 6.09 1.05 -22.81
C LYS A 140 4.82 0.63 -22.08
N ILE A 141 3.93 1.58 -21.72
CA ILE A 141 2.72 1.30 -20.94
C ILE A 141 1.88 0.15 -21.53
N CYS A 142 1.66 0.13 -22.85
CA CYS A 142 0.86 -0.93 -23.48
C CYS A 142 1.50 -2.32 -23.36
N TYR A 143 2.83 -2.39 -23.44
CA TYR A 143 3.56 -3.67 -23.27
C TYR A 143 3.43 -4.16 -21.84
N TRP A 144 3.66 -3.29 -20.86
CA TRP A 144 3.57 -3.65 -19.45
C TRP A 144 2.14 -3.95 -19.01
N PHE A 145 1.15 -3.25 -19.58
CA PHE A 145 -0.26 -3.50 -19.32
C PHE A 145 -0.65 -4.90 -19.80
N LEU A 146 -0.21 -5.27 -21.00
CA LEU A 146 -0.44 -6.60 -21.55
C LEU A 146 0.30 -7.68 -20.74
N ILE A 147 1.56 -7.47 -20.38
CA ILE A 147 2.34 -8.41 -19.54
C ILE A 147 1.64 -8.63 -18.19
N TYR A 148 1.27 -7.54 -17.51
CA TYR A 148 0.57 -7.60 -16.23
C TYR A 148 -0.78 -8.33 -16.36
N GLY A 149 -1.59 -7.96 -17.36
CA GLY A 149 -2.90 -8.58 -17.57
C GLY A 149 -2.83 -10.06 -17.92
N LEU A 150 -1.88 -10.45 -18.81
CA LEU A 150 -1.65 -11.86 -19.12
C LEU A 150 -1.14 -12.63 -17.90
N TYR A 151 -0.25 -12.02 -17.11
CA TYR A 151 0.24 -12.64 -15.89
C TYR A 151 -0.90 -12.91 -14.91
N CYS A 152 -1.72 -11.90 -14.60
CA CYS A 152 -2.87 -12.06 -13.72
C CYS A 152 -3.86 -13.12 -14.24
N TYR A 153 -4.11 -13.15 -15.54
CA TYR A 153 -5.01 -14.13 -16.15
C TYR A 153 -4.48 -15.57 -16.07
N PHE A 154 -3.21 -15.80 -16.42
CA PHE A 154 -2.65 -17.16 -16.48
C PHE A 154 -2.20 -17.70 -15.12
N ALA A 155 -1.74 -16.83 -14.22
CA ALA A 155 -1.33 -17.20 -12.88
C ALA A 155 -2.51 -17.23 -11.89
N ASP A 156 -3.71 -16.81 -12.31
CA ASP A 156 -4.87 -16.59 -11.44
C ASP A 156 -4.51 -15.76 -10.19
N ALA A 157 -3.64 -14.77 -10.39
CA ALA A 157 -3.01 -14.00 -9.33
C ALA A 157 -3.40 -12.53 -9.43
N LEU A 158 -3.89 -11.97 -8.33
CA LEU A 158 -4.22 -10.55 -8.23
C LEU A 158 -3.23 -9.85 -7.29
N PRO A 159 -2.96 -8.55 -7.50
CA PRO A 159 -2.20 -7.77 -6.54
C PRO A 159 -2.97 -7.65 -5.22
N GLY A 160 -2.25 -7.64 -4.11
CA GLY A 160 -2.84 -7.64 -2.78
C GLY A 160 -1.88 -7.10 -1.71
N TYR A 161 -2.44 -6.74 -0.56
CA TYR A 161 -1.68 -6.29 0.61
C TYR A 161 -0.92 -7.44 1.28
N HIS A 162 -1.53 -8.62 1.29
CA HIS A 162 -0.98 -9.85 1.81
C HIS A 162 -0.27 -10.62 0.70
N LEU A 163 0.91 -11.14 0.99
CA LEU A 163 1.65 -12.02 0.09
C LEU A 163 1.29 -13.46 0.45
N ASP A 164 0.16 -13.94 -0.04
CA ASP A 164 -0.29 -15.32 0.15
C ASP A 164 0.70 -16.32 -0.48
N ASP A 165 1.30 -15.93 -1.60
CA ASP A 165 2.33 -16.68 -2.29
C ASP A 165 3.26 -15.80 -3.15
N TRP A 166 4.20 -16.44 -3.84
CA TRP A 166 5.12 -15.78 -4.76
C TRP A 166 4.42 -15.14 -5.96
N THR A 167 3.22 -15.61 -6.31
CA THR A 167 2.48 -15.09 -7.46
C THR A 167 1.89 -13.73 -7.17
N THR A 168 1.41 -13.53 -5.94
CA THR A 168 0.93 -12.24 -5.44
C THR A 168 2.05 -11.21 -5.39
N LEU A 169 3.24 -11.62 -4.94
CA LEU A 169 4.42 -10.75 -4.97
C LEU A 169 4.75 -10.31 -6.40
N LEU A 170 4.78 -11.25 -7.35
CA LEU A 170 5.09 -10.92 -8.74
C LEU A 170 3.99 -10.03 -9.37
N ALA A 171 2.72 -10.26 -9.05
CA ALA A 171 1.61 -9.39 -9.47
C ALA A 171 1.82 -7.94 -8.97
N ASN A 172 2.18 -7.77 -7.69
CA ASN A 172 2.48 -6.47 -7.10
C ASN A 172 3.68 -5.77 -7.77
N LEU A 173 4.77 -6.51 -8.03
CA LEU A 173 5.94 -5.94 -8.70
C LEU A 173 5.64 -5.54 -10.16
N LEU A 174 4.89 -6.36 -10.90
CA LEU A 174 4.47 -6.05 -12.27
C LEU A 174 3.54 -4.84 -12.32
N LEU A 175 2.62 -4.73 -11.36
CA LEU A 175 1.77 -3.54 -11.20
C LEU A 175 2.62 -2.29 -10.92
N GLY A 176 3.65 -2.41 -10.06
CA GLY A 176 4.60 -1.33 -9.82
C GLY A 176 5.34 -0.89 -11.09
N ILE A 177 5.84 -1.83 -11.90
CA ILE A 177 6.48 -1.52 -13.18
C ILE A 177 5.50 -0.87 -14.15
N LEU A 178 4.27 -1.39 -14.26
CA LEU A 178 3.22 -0.80 -15.09
C LEU A 178 2.93 0.65 -14.68
N THR A 179 2.85 0.91 -13.38
CA THR A 179 2.59 2.25 -12.83
C THR A 179 3.71 3.23 -13.18
N ILE A 180 4.97 2.82 -13.02
CA ILE A 180 6.13 3.62 -13.42
C ILE A 180 6.13 3.82 -14.94
N SER A 181 5.88 2.77 -15.73
CA SER A 181 5.81 2.86 -17.18
C SER A 181 4.71 3.83 -17.63
N ALA A 182 3.55 3.83 -16.97
CA ALA A 182 2.48 4.76 -17.23
C ALA A 182 2.90 6.22 -16.99
N ALA A 183 3.51 6.48 -15.83
CA ALA A 183 4.01 7.80 -15.47
C ALA A 183 5.02 8.35 -16.50
N PHE A 184 5.91 7.51 -17.00
CA PHE A 184 6.93 7.91 -17.97
C PHE A 184 6.52 7.77 -19.46
N SER A 185 5.28 7.36 -19.76
CA SER A 185 4.83 7.20 -21.16
C SER A 185 4.21 8.46 -21.76
N LYS A 186 3.67 9.37 -20.95
CA LYS A 186 3.06 10.64 -21.42
C LYS A 186 3.42 11.81 -20.52
N ILE A 187 4.71 12.10 -20.41
CA ILE A 187 5.26 13.19 -19.59
C ILE A 187 4.65 14.57 -19.96
N SER A 188 4.20 14.74 -21.21
CA SER A 188 3.53 15.98 -21.65
C SER A 188 2.20 16.27 -20.94
N LEU A 189 1.51 15.27 -20.38
CA LEU A 189 0.28 15.46 -19.60
C LEU A 189 0.56 16.16 -18.26
N GLY A 190 1.72 15.93 -17.65
CA GLY A 190 2.12 16.63 -16.40
C GLY A 190 2.23 18.15 -16.59
N LYS A 191 2.50 18.63 -17.82
CA LYS A 191 2.48 20.07 -18.15
C LYS A 191 1.08 20.66 -18.08
N VAL A 192 0.03 19.88 -18.37
CA VAL A 192 -1.38 20.30 -18.25
C VAL A 192 -1.78 20.40 -16.79
N LEU A 193 -1.19 19.57 -15.93
CA LEU A 193 -1.43 19.55 -14.49
C LEU A 193 -0.56 20.55 -13.72
N HIS A 194 0.26 21.35 -14.42
CA HIS A 194 1.20 22.32 -13.84
C HIS A 194 2.15 21.73 -12.78
N GLY A 195 2.45 20.44 -12.85
CA GLY A 195 3.28 19.77 -11.83
C GLY A 195 2.56 19.50 -10.50
N ASN A 196 1.23 19.60 -10.44
CA ASN A 196 0.41 19.21 -9.28
C ASN A 196 0.04 17.71 -9.31
N ASP A 197 0.79 16.90 -10.06
CA ASP A 197 0.63 15.45 -10.20
C ASP A 197 1.50 14.65 -9.22
N MET A 198 2.07 15.31 -8.20
CA MET A 198 2.85 14.73 -7.11
C MET A 198 2.32 15.17 -5.74
#